data_AF-A0A2D6E6X4-F1
#
_entry.id   AF-A0A2D6E6X4-F1
#
_cell.length_a   1.000
_cell.length_b   1.000
_cell.length_c   1.000
_cell.angle_alpha   90.00
_cell.angle_beta   90.00
_cell.angle_gamma   90.00
#
_symmetry.space_group_name_H-M   'P 1'
#
loop_
_entity.id
_entity.type
_entity.pdbx_description
1 polymer ?
#
loop_
_entity_poly.entity_id
_entity_poly.type
_entity_poly.pdbx_seq_one_letter_code
_entity_poly.pdbx_strand_id
1 'polypeptide(L)'
;MKKLFEFKVPKEELVKESETLKNDSGDEVTTIKEVKKTVDKQYFLRKPTRKLFDEAELYYGIKLAEGIKAGLLTRALLQKRFSNDGGVLGEKEKEEWGELYSSLFDKQVELQALSLKTTEQRNAEENIRYEDLKTFIKDSRLRIQEFEMQQSSLYDQTAENRARNKTILWWVLHLAYYIDNDGKERTFFGDEEYEEKINVYDKMEETEDDYVVECINKYFYYVSFWYVSKTSDPQQFKDLIKFAEQSDLDEEPVVEEVEPVEEKPAKKRATKKKKKVKTEDSEEKPKDEGSSEKE
;
A
#
# COMPACT_ATOMS: atom_id res chain seq x y z
N MET A 1 -6.94 28.45 -9.86
CA MET A 1 -6.24 28.03 -8.62
C MET A 1 -4.87 27.45 -8.99
N LYS A 2 -3.93 27.33 -8.04
CA LYS A 2 -2.59 26.76 -8.31
C LYS A 2 -2.62 25.24 -8.20
N LYS A 3 -1.88 24.56 -9.08
CA LYS A 3 -1.66 23.12 -9.04
C LYS A 3 -0.46 22.80 -8.14
N LEU A 4 -0.56 21.70 -7.40
CA LEU A 4 0.50 21.18 -6.54
C LEU A 4 1.40 20.22 -7.32
N PHE A 5 0.78 19.30 -8.07
CA PHE A 5 1.47 18.25 -8.82
C PHE A 5 0.64 17.81 -10.01
N GLU A 6 1.28 17.41 -11.10
CA GLU A 6 0.63 16.94 -12.33
C GLU A 6 1.22 15.59 -12.73
N PHE A 7 0.37 14.70 -13.22
CA PHE A 7 0.75 13.37 -13.70
C PHE A 7 -0.15 12.94 -14.86
N LYS A 8 0.26 11.87 -15.55
CA LYS A 8 -0.47 11.28 -16.67
C LYS A 8 -0.82 9.83 -16.37
N VAL A 9 -1.97 9.39 -16.87
CA VAL A 9 -2.38 7.99 -16.82
C VAL A 9 -2.75 7.56 -18.25
N PRO A 10 -2.07 6.55 -18.81
CA PRO A 10 -2.40 6.03 -20.13
C PRO A 10 -3.77 5.36 -20.10
N LYS A 11 -4.65 5.71 -21.04
CA LYS A 11 -5.97 5.12 -21.20
C LYS A 11 -6.11 4.47 -22.57
N GLU A 12 -6.59 3.24 -22.63
CA GLU A 12 -6.99 2.64 -23.91
C GLU A 12 -8.35 3.22 -24.34
N GLU A 13 -8.39 3.88 -25.49
CA GLU A 13 -9.62 4.38 -26.12
C GLU A 13 -9.75 3.83 -27.54
N LEU A 14 -10.97 3.48 -27.95
CA LEU A 14 -11.29 3.13 -29.34
C LEU A 14 -11.39 4.41 -30.16
N VAL A 15 -10.37 4.69 -30.96
CA VAL A 15 -10.35 5.84 -31.87
C VAL A 15 -10.85 5.40 -33.24
N LYS A 16 -11.88 6.09 -33.75
CA LYS A 16 -12.37 5.88 -35.12
C LYS A 16 -11.45 6.61 -36.09
N GLU A 17 -10.67 5.85 -36.87
CA GLU A 17 -9.94 6.40 -38.02
C GLU A 17 -10.76 6.19 -39.29
N SER A 18 -10.98 7.27 -40.04
CA SER A 18 -11.57 7.23 -41.37
C SER A 18 -10.47 7.12 -42.42
N GLU A 19 -10.39 5.99 -43.13
CA GLU A 19 -9.61 5.87 -44.35
C GLU A 19 -10.53 6.15 -45.54
N THR A 20 -10.25 7.21 -46.30
CA THR A 20 -10.83 7.41 -47.64
C THR A 20 -10.04 6.58 -48.64
N LEU A 21 -10.63 5.48 -49.11
CA LEU A 21 -10.12 4.73 -50.26
C LEU A 21 -10.90 5.16 -51.51
N LYS A 22 -10.17 5.55 -52.56
CA LYS A 22 -10.74 5.74 -53.90
C LYS A 22 -10.65 4.41 -54.64
N ASN A 23 -11.80 3.88 -55.06
CA ASN A 23 -11.83 2.78 -56.02
C ASN A 23 -11.65 3.32 -57.45
N ASP A 24 -11.22 2.45 -58.38
CA ASP A 24 -10.90 2.74 -59.79
C ASP A 24 -12.05 3.32 -60.66
N SER A 25 -13.16 3.75 -60.06
CA SER A 25 -14.29 4.42 -60.73
C SER A 25 -14.64 5.81 -60.16
N GLY A 26 -13.83 6.35 -59.24
CA GLY A 26 -13.90 7.77 -58.85
C GLY A 26 -14.84 8.12 -57.69
N ASP A 27 -15.50 7.15 -57.06
CA ASP A 27 -16.31 7.38 -55.85
C ASP A 27 -15.51 7.13 -54.56
N GLU A 28 -15.67 8.02 -53.57
CA GLU A 28 -15.02 7.95 -52.26
C GLU A 28 -15.78 6.98 -51.34
N VAL A 29 -15.14 5.87 -50.94
CA VAL A 29 -15.68 4.98 -49.91
C VAL A 29 -14.93 5.26 -48.60
N THR A 30 -15.64 5.82 -47.62
CA THR A 30 -15.13 6.05 -46.27
C THR A 30 -15.23 4.76 -45.47
N THR A 31 -14.10 4.11 -45.18
CA THR A 31 -14.08 2.95 -44.26
C THR A 31 -13.67 3.44 -42.88
N ILE A 32 -14.56 3.30 -41.90
CA ILE A 32 -14.29 3.62 -40.49
C ILE A 32 -13.68 2.37 -39.85
N LYS A 33 -12.40 2.44 -39.47
CA LYS A 33 -11.75 1.41 -38.65
C LYS A 33 -11.67 1.90 -37.21
N GLU A 34 -12.16 1.09 -36.27
CA GLU A 34 -11.95 1.32 -34.84
C GLU A 34 -10.58 0.76 -34.45
N VAL A 35 -9.64 1.63 -34.11
CA VAL A 35 -8.28 1.27 -33.69
C VAL A 35 -8.16 1.58 -32.20
N LYS A 36 -7.76 0.58 -31.40
CA LYS A 36 -7.39 0.79 -29.99
C LYS A 36 -6.11 1.63 -29.95
N LYS A 37 -6.16 2.80 -29.32
CA LYS A 37 -4.99 3.65 -29.08
C LYS A 37 -4.89 3.99 -27.60
N THR A 38 -3.66 3.97 -27.10
CA THR A 38 -3.33 4.43 -25.76
C THR A 38 -3.16 5.95 -25.79
N VAL A 39 -4.02 6.66 -25.06
CA VAL A 39 -4.01 8.12 -24.96
C VAL A 39 -3.74 8.52 -23.52
N ASP A 40 -2.71 9.33 -23.31
CA ASP A 40 -2.42 9.88 -21.99
C ASP A 40 -3.48 10.91 -21.59
N LYS A 41 -4.21 10.64 -20.50
CA LYS A 41 -5.08 11.63 -19.87
C LYS A 41 -4.32 12.35 -18.76
N GLN A 42 -4.59 13.65 -18.61
CA GLN A 42 -3.90 14.52 -17.67
C GLN A 42 -4.66 14.65 -16.34
N TYR A 43 -3.93 14.45 -15.25
CA TYR A 43 -4.42 14.49 -13.89
C TYR A 43 -3.54 15.40 -13.05
N PHE A 44 -4.10 15.96 -11.97
CA PHE A 44 -3.34 16.83 -11.09
C PHE A 44 -3.92 16.88 -9.68
N LEU A 45 -3.04 17.19 -8.73
CA LEU A 45 -3.41 17.60 -7.38
C LEU A 45 -3.53 19.11 -7.31
N ARG A 46 -4.62 19.60 -6.73
CA ARG A 46 -4.76 21.00 -6.42
C ARG A 46 -3.94 21.37 -5.19
N LYS A 47 -3.38 22.59 -5.18
CA LYS A 47 -2.79 23.13 -3.94
C LYS A 47 -3.91 23.43 -2.93
N PRO A 48 -3.85 22.90 -1.71
CA PRO A 48 -4.82 23.20 -0.67
C PRO A 48 -4.87 24.69 -0.34
N THR A 49 -6.06 25.15 0.04
CA THR A 49 -6.26 26.51 0.55
C THR A 49 -6.22 26.50 2.08
N ARG A 50 -6.00 27.65 2.71
CA ARG A 50 -6.08 27.79 4.18
C ARG A 50 -7.42 27.28 4.72
N LYS A 51 -8.53 27.53 4.01
CA LYS A 51 -9.86 27.04 4.40
C LYS A 51 -9.92 25.51 4.44
N LEU A 52 -9.36 24.84 3.44
CA LEU A 52 -9.31 23.37 3.40
C LEU A 52 -8.46 22.79 4.55
N PHE A 53 -7.40 23.47 4.98
CA PHE A 53 -6.62 23.04 6.14
C PHE A 53 -7.46 23.06 7.43
N ASP A 54 -8.16 24.17 7.69
CA ASP A 54 -9.02 24.29 8.86
C ASP A 54 -10.13 23.22 8.86
N GLU A 55 -10.73 22.95 7.70
CA GLU A 55 -11.75 21.90 7.53
C GLU A 55 -11.19 20.50 7.75
N ALA A 56 -10.00 20.21 7.22
CA ALA A 56 -9.35 18.91 7.41
C ALA A 56 -8.93 18.64 8.86
N GLU A 57 -8.49 19.69 9.59
CA GLU A 57 -8.15 19.59 11.01
C GLU A 57 -9.39 19.30 11.86
N LEU A 58 -10.49 20.02 11.59
CA LEU A 58 -11.77 19.74 12.24
C LEU A 58 -12.26 18.32 11.92
N TYR A 59 -12.19 17.90 10.66
CA TYR A 59 -12.57 16.55 10.23
C TYR A 59 -11.75 15.49 10.96
N TYR A 60 -10.42 15.65 11.05
CA TYR A 60 -9.56 14.75 11.81
C TYR A 60 -9.97 14.66 13.28
N GLY A 61 -10.21 15.81 13.92
CA GLY A 61 -10.63 15.86 15.33
C GLY A 61 -11.95 15.13 15.59
N ILE A 62 -12.94 15.30 14.68
CA ILE A 62 -14.22 14.59 14.76
C ILE A 62 -14.00 13.08 14.61
N LYS A 63 -13.24 12.63 13.60
CA LYS A 63 -13.00 11.19 13.38
C LYS A 63 -12.19 10.53 14.48
N LEU A 64 -11.25 11.26 15.09
CA LEU A 64 -10.54 10.81 16.28
C LEU A 64 -11.50 10.62 17.47
N ALA A 65 -12.37 11.60 17.72
CA ALA A 65 -13.37 11.52 18.79
C ALA A 65 -14.38 10.39 18.58
N GLU A 66 -14.86 10.19 17.34
CA GLU A 66 -15.71 9.06 16.97
C GLU A 66 -15.02 7.72 17.25
N GLY A 67 -13.75 7.58 16.84
CA GLY A 67 -12.96 6.37 17.09
C GLY A 67 -12.78 6.06 18.57
N ILE A 68 -12.44 7.07 19.38
CA ILE A 68 -12.31 6.92 20.84
C ILE A 68 -13.65 6.53 21.46
N LYS A 69 -14.76 7.18 21.04
CA LYS A 69 -16.12 6.86 21.53
C LYS A 69 -16.55 5.43 21.15
N ALA A 70 -16.10 4.94 20.00
CA ALA A 70 -16.30 3.56 19.56
C ALA A 70 -15.41 2.53 20.28
N GLY A 71 -14.54 2.96 21.20
CA GLY A 71 -13.69 2.09 22.02
C GLY A 71 -12.31 1.83 21.44
N LEU A 72 -11.89 2.53 20.38
CA LEU A 72 -10.52 2.44 19.89
C LEU A 72 -9.56 3.07 20.91
N LEU A 73 -8.44 2.38 21.16
CA LEU A 73 -7.40 2.91 22.02
C LEU A 73 -6.56 3.95 21.27
N THR A 74 -6.14 4.98 22.00
CA THR A 74 -5.12 5.90 21.51
C THR A 74 -3.76 5.22 21.55
N ARG A 75 -2.79 5.72 20.77
CA ARG A 75 -1.41 5.23 20.80
C ARG A 75 -0.84 5.20 22.23
N ALA A 76 -1.10 6.25 23.00
CA ALA A 76 -0.64 6.37 24.38
C ALA A 76 -1.29 5.33 25.33
N LEU A 77 -2.60 5.08 25.19
CA LEU A 77 -3.29 4.08 26.00
C LEU A 77 -2.84 2.66 25.64
N LEU A 78 -2.64 2.38 24.36
CA LEU A 78 -2.16 1.09 23.89
C LEU A 78 -0.71 0.83 24.36
N GLN A 79 0.16 1.83 24.26
CA GLN A 79 1.52 1.78 24.80
C GLN A 79 1.51 1.49 26.31
N LYS A 80 0.64 2.17 27.07
CA LYS A 80 0.49 1.93 28.52
C LYS A 80 0.04 0.49 28.80
N ARG A 81 -0.86 -0.07 28.00
CA ARG A 81 -1.30 -1.45 28.12
C ARG A 81 -0.14 -2.42 27.89
N PHE A 82 0.61 -2.25 26.79
CA PHE A 82 1.80 -3.07 26.54
C PHE A 82 2.81 -2.97 27.68
N SER A 83 3.07 -1.77 28.21
CA SER A 83 3.96 -1.60 29.36
C SER A 83 3.49 -2.34 30.61
N ASN A 84 2.19 -2.40 30.86
CA ASN A 84 1.64 -3.18 31.99
C ASN A 84 1.75 -4.70 31.77
N ASP A 85 1.72 -5.14 30.50
CA ASP A 85 1.80 -6.55 30.11
C ASP A 85 3.26 -7.02 29.88
N GLY A 86 4.27 -6.23 30.30
CA GLY A 86 5.70 -6.58 30.20
C GLY A 86 6.45 -5.96 29.01
N GLY A 87 5.79 -5.12 28.21
CA GLY A 87 6.32 -4.48 27.02
C GLY A 87 5.90 -5.19 25.73
N VAL A 88 6.32 -4.63 24.59
CA VAL A 88 6.06 -5.18 23.25
C VAL A 88 7.07 -6.25 22.82
N LEU A 89 8.20 -6.35 23.52
CA LEU A 89 9.31 -7.26 23.20
C LEU A 89 9.68 -8.10 24.40
N GLY A 90 9.97 -9.38 24.15
CA GLY A 90 10.63 -10.25 25.11
C GLY A 90 12.08 -9.84 25.39
N GLU A 91 12.66 -10.32 26.49
CA GLU A 91 14.05 -10.00 26.84
C GLU A 91 15.05 -10.44 25.77
N LYS A 92 14.88 -11.65 25.20
CA LYS A 92 15.73 -12.16 24.13
C LYS A 92 15.68 -11.30 22.87
N GLU A 93 14.50 -10.83 22.49
CA GLU A 93 14.33 -9.94 21.33
C GLU A 93 15.04 -8.61 21.59
N LYS A 94 14.90 -8.02 22.79
CA LYS A 94 15.59 -6.78 23.13
C LYS A 94 17.12 -6.93 23.02
N GLU A 95 17.67 -8.05 23.47
CA GLU A 95 19.09 -8.37 23.36
C GLU A 95 19.51 -8.52 21.89
N GLU A 96 18.80 -9.36 21.13
CA GLU A 96 19.08 -9.60 19.71
C GLU A 96 19.05 -8.31 18.87
N TRP A 97 18.02 -7.49 19.03
CA TRP A 97 17.92 -6.23 18.30
C TRP A 97 18.98 -5.24 18.77
N GLY A 98 19.26 -5.16 20.08
CA GLY A 98 20.33 -4.33 20.64
C GLY A 98 21.71 -4.68 20.06
N GLU A 99 22.01 -5.96 19.94
CA GLU A 99 23.23 -6.47 19.29
C GLU A 99 23.26 -6.16 17.79
N LEU A 100 22.14 -6.31 17.08
CA LEU A 100 22.05 -6.00 15.66
C LEU A 100 22.28 -4.51 15.37
N TYR A 101 21.66 -3.61 16.14
CA TYR A 101 21.87 -2.16 15.99
C TYR A 101 23.33 -1.77 16.29
N SER A 102 23.94 -2.36 17.33
CA SER A 102 25.34 -2.12 17.67
C SER A 102 26.28 -2.63 16.57
N SER A 103 26.06 -3.86 16.10
CA SER A 103 26.85 -4.48 15.03
C SER A 103 26.74 -3.72 13.72
N LEU A 104 25.55 -3.21 13.39
CA LEU A 104 25.31 -2.38 12.22
C LEU A 104 26.13 -1.09 12.30
N PHE A 105 26.14 -0.41 13.44
CA PHE A 105 26.92 0.80 13.65
C PHE A 105 28.42 0.55 13.47
N ASP A 106 28.96 -0.47 14.14
CA ASP A 106 30.39 -0.80 14.07
C ASP A 106 30.83 -1.12 12.63
N LYS A 107 30.03 -1.90 11.90
CA LYS A 107 30.33 -2.27 10.51
C LYS A 107 30.14 -1.10 9.54
N GLN A 108 29.23 -0.16 9.82
CA GLN A 108 29.13 1.09 9.05
C GLN A 108 30.38 1.94 9.20
N VAL A 109 30.93 2.05 10.42
CA VAL A 109 32.19 2.75 10.67
C VAL A 109 33.34 2.07 9.92
N GLU A 110 33.41 0.74 9.93
CA GLU A 110 34.41 -0.03 9.19
C GLU A 110 34.29 0.18 7.67
N LEU A 111 33.07 0.11 7.13
CA LEU A 111 32.80 0.36 5.71
C LEU A 111 33.21 1.78 5.32
N GLN A 112 32.91 2.77 6.17
CA GLN A 112 33.29 4.16 5.93
C GLN A 112 34.81 4.31 5.87
N ALA A 113 35.55 3.68 6.78
CA ALA A 113 37.01 3.70 6.76
C ALA A 113 37.59 3.08 5.46
N LEU A 114 37.06 1.94 5.02
CA LEU A 114 37.47 1.30 3.77
C LEU A 114 37.06 2.11 2.53
N SER A 115 35.93 2.84 2.60
CA SER A 115 35.44 3.68 1.51
C SER A 115 36.36 4.86 1.16
N LEU A 116 37.25 5.25 2.10
CA LEU A 116 38.27 6.29 1.85
C LEU A 116 39.37 5.84 0.88
N LYS A 117 39.55 4.53 0.72
CA LYS A 117 40.48 3.94 -0.25
C LYS A 117 39.73 3.63 -1.55
N THR A 118 40.35 3.91 -2.70
CA THR A 118 39.83 3.44 -4.00
C THR A 118 40.00 1.92 -4.12
N THR A 119 39.28 1.29 -5.06
CA THR A 119 39.35 -0.16 -5.28
C THR A 119 40.78 -0.64 -5.57
N GLU A 120 41.58 0.16 -6.26
CA GLU A 120 42.98 -0.15 -6.58
C GLU A 120 43.92 0.01 -5.37
N GLN A 121 43.52 0.82 -4.38
CA GLN A 121 44.27 1.04 -3.14
C GLN A 121 43.96 -0.02 -2.07
N ARG A 122 42.87 -0.77 -2.24
CA ARG A 122 42.51 -1.90 -1.37
C ARG A 122 43.20 -3.17 -1.83
N ASN A 123 43.73 -3.94 -0.89
CA ASN A 123 44.21 -5.28 -1.17
C ASN A 123 43.03 -6.25 -1.42
N ALA A 124 43.33 -7.50 -1.82
CA ALA A 124 42.31 -8.49 -2.12
C ALA A 124 41.39 -8.80 -0.92
N GLU A 125 41.94 -8.87 0.30
CA GLU A 125 41.19 -9.12 1.53
C GLU A 125 40.30 -7.93 1.89
N GLU A 126 40.80 -6.70 1.73
CA GLU A 126 40.06 -5.47 1.95
C GLU A 126 38.91 -5.30 0.95
N ASN A 127 39.08 -5.76 -0.29
CA ASN A 127 38.01 -5.76 -1.29
C ASN A 127 36.92 -6.78 -0.97
N ILE A 128 37.29 -8.00 -0.55
CA ILE A 128 36.32 -9.00 -0.07
C ILE A 128 35.57 -8.46 1.15
N ARG A 129 36.30 -7.95 2.14
CA ARG A 129 35.72 -7.38 3.36
C ARG A 129 34.78 -6.21 3.06
N TYR A 130 35.13 -5.36 2.11
CA TYR A 130 34.29 -4.24 1.70
C TYR A 130 32.92 -4.69 1.14
N GLU A 131 32.90 -5.73 0.31
CA GLU A 131 31.65 -6.29 -0.21
C GLU A 131 30.86 -7.06 0.86
N ASP A 132 31.53 -7.79 1.74
CA ASP A 132 30.88 -8.45 2.90
C ASP A 132 30.21 -7.43 3.82
N LEU A 133 30.87 -6.31 4.10
CA LEU A 133 30.32 -5.22 4.92
C LEU A 133 29.11 -4.57 4.26
N LYS A 134 29.15 -4.32 2.95
CA LYS A 134 27.99 -3.80 2.21
C LYS A 134 26.80 -4.75 2.31
N THR A 135 27.03 -6.04 2.07
CA THR A 135 26.00 -7.07 2.13
C THR A 135 25.39 -7.13 3.52
N PHE A 136 26.23 -7.23 4.56
CA PHE A 136 25.76 -7.22 5.96
C PHE A 136 24.94 -5.98 6.29
N ILE A 137 25.40 -4.79 5.89
CA ILE A 137 24.70 -3.53 6.17
C ILE A 137 23.35 -3.50 5.46
N LYS A 138 23.28 -3.95 4.20
CA LYS A 138 22.02 -4.06 3.45
C LYS A 138 21.06 -4.99 4.18
N ASP A 139 21.48 -6.22 4.48
CA ASP A 139 20.63 -7.24 5.09
C ASP A 139 20.16 -6.81 6.49
N SER A 140 21.06 -6.21 7.29
CA SER A 140 20.73 -5.71 8.62
C SER A 140 19.72 -4.56 8.57
N ARG A 141 19.82 -3.66 7.59
CA ARG A 141 18.85 -2.57 7.40
C ARG A 141 17.47 -3.11 7.03
N LEU A 142 17.40 -4.05 6.10
CA LEU A 142 16.14 -4.70 5.72
C LEU A 142 15.50 -5.38 6.93
N ARG A 143 16.30 -6.11 7.71
CA ARG A 143 15.84 -6.79 8.92
C ARG A 143 15.33 -5.82 10.00
N ILE A 144 16.02 -4.69 10.19
CA ILE A 144 15.59 -3.62 11.11
C ILE A 144 14.29 -2.98 10.61
N GLN A 145 14.19 -2.67 9.32
CA GLN A 145 13.00 -2.08 8.73
C GLN A 145 11.79 -3.00 8.87
N GLU A 146 11.95 -4.31 8.62
CA GLU A 146 10.88 -5.29 8.82
C GLU A 146 10.41 -5.31 10.28
N PHE A 147 11.36 -5.31 11.23
CA PHE A 147 11.04 -5.26 12.65
C PHE A 147 10.32 -3.97 13.06
N GLU A 148 10.79 -2.82 12.60
CA GLU A 148 10.16 -1.53 12.86
C GLU A 148 8.75 -1.47 12.26
N MET A 149 8.54 -2.05 11.07
CA MET A 149 7.23 -2.20 10.46
C MET A 149 6.30 -3.07 11.31
N GLN A 150 6.78 -4.22 11.79
CA GLN A 150 6.02 -5.08 12.70
C GLN A 150 5.64 -4.34 13.99
N GLN A 151 6.58 -3.62 14.60
CA GLN A 151 6.30 -2.81 15.80
C GLN A 151 5.32 -1.68 15.53
N SER A 152 5.41 -1.02 14.37
CA SER A 152 4.47 0.01 13.95
C SER A 152 3.06 -0.56 13.77
N SER A 153 2.95 -1.76 13.19
CA SER A 153 1.66 -2.39 12.88
C SER A 153 0.78 -2.63 14.12
N LEU A 154 1.41 -2.80 15.30
CA LEU A 154 0.71 -2.89 16.58
C LEU A 154 -0.19 -1.68 16.85
N TYR A 155 0.12 -0.53 16.23
CA TYR A 155 -0.60 0.73 16.40
C TYR A 155 -1.53 1.06 15.23
N ASP A 156 -1.67 0.19 14.22
CA ASP A 156 -2.49 0.47 13.03
C ASP A 156 -3.97 0.63 13.35
N GLN A 157 -4.43 -0.07 14.39
CA GLN A 157 -5.81 -0.02 14.84
C GLN A 157 -6.09 1.08 15.87
N THR A 158 -5.13 1.97 16.11
CA THR A 158 -5.34 3.11 17.03
C THR A 158 -6.36 4.10 16.47
N ALA A 159 -7.01 4.83 17.37
CA ALA A 159 -7.97 5.86 16.99
C ALA A 159 -7.33 6.93 16.08
N GLU A 160 -6.08 7.31 16.36
CA GLU A 160 -5.32 8.27 15.57
C GLU A 160 -5.03 7.75 14.15
N ASN A 161 -4.59 6.49 14.01
CA ASN A 161 -4.31 5.93 12.68
C ASN A 161 -5.60 5.82 11.85
N ARG A 162 -6.72 5.37 12.45
CA ARG A 162 -8.03 5.32 11.78
C ARG A 162 -8.50 6.72 11.35
N ALA A 163 -8.34 7.72 12.21
CA ALA A 163 -8.69 9.11 11.88
C ALA A 163 -7.79 9.66 10.75
N ARG A 164 -6.48 9.42 10.83
CA ARG A 164 -5.50 9.83 9.80
C ARG A 164 -5.88 9.27 8.43
N ASN A 165 -6.18 7.97 8.33
CA ASN A 165 -6.52 7.33 7.06
C ASN A 165 -7.79 7.93 6.46
N LYS A 166 -8.82 8.19 7.29
CA LYS A 166 -10.03 8.90 6.84
C LYS A 166 -9.73 10.33 6.38
N THR A 167 -8.82 11.03 7.06
CA THR A 167 -8.39 12.38 6.64
C THR A 167 -7.60 12.35 5.34
N ILE A 168 -6.80 11.32 5.07
CA ILE A 168 -6.11 11.15 3.77
C ILE A 168 -7.13 10.98 2.65
N LEU A 169 -8.13 10.10 2.82
CA LEU A 169 -9.24 9.99 1.87
C LEU A 169 -9.95 11.35 1.68
N TRP A 170 -10.24 12.05 2.78
CA TRP A 170 -10.83 13.40 2.70
C TRP A 170 -9.99 14.33 1.82
N TRP A 171 -8.66 14.33 1.96
CA TRP A 171 -7.77 15.11 1.09
C TRP A 171 -7.82 14.65 -0.36
N VAL A 172 -7.82 13.34 -0.64
CA VAL A 172 -7.96 12.80 -2.00
C VAL A 172 -9.23 13.34 -2.67
N LEU A 173 -10.38 13.26 -1.98
CA LEU A 173 -11.67 13.73 -2.50
C LEU A 173 -11.72 15.26 -2.78
N HIS A 174 -10.87 16.04 -2.11
CA HIS A 174 -10.84 17.51 -2.26
C HIS A 174 -9.74 18.01 -3.19
N LEU A 175 -8.68 17.23 -3.42
CA LEU A 175 -7.51 17.66 -4.18
C LEU A 175 -7.38 16.98 -5.54
N ALA A 176 -8.14 15.91 -5.82
CA ALA A 176 -8.08 15.17 -7.07
C ALA A 176 -8.83 15.88 -8.22
N TYR A 177 -8.10 16.25 -9.27
CA TYR A 177 -8.63 16.88 -10.48
C TYR A 177 -8.04 16.28 -11.75
N TYR A 178 -8.78 16.40 -12.85
CA TYR A 178 -8.34 15.99 -14.18
C TYR A 178 -8.65 17.08 -15.21
N ILE A 179 -8.03 16.97 -16.39
CA ILE A 179 -8.34 17.80 -17.54
C ILE A 179 -9.20 16.96 -18.50
N ASP A 180 -10.41 17.44 -18.78
CA ASP A 180 -11.33 16.78 -19.70
C ASP A 180 -10.88 16.94 -21.17
N ASN A 181 -11.60 16.30 -22.09
CA ASN A 181 -11.28 16.35 -23.52
C ASN A 181 -11.42 17.77 -24.12
N ASP A 182 -12.14 18.69 -23.46
CA ASP A 182 -12.25 20.09 -23.86
C ASP A 182 -11.10 20.96 -23.29
N GLY A 183 -10.17 20.37 -22.54
CA GLY A 183 -9.11 21.11 -21.85
C GLY A 183 -9.57 21.80 -20.56
N LYS A 184 -10.76 21.46 -20.04
CA LYS A 184 -11.30 22.05 -18.80
C LYS A 184 -10.91 21.24 -17.58
N GLU A 185 -10.53 21.93 -16.53
CA GLU A 185 -10.26 21.35 -15.22
C GLU A 185 -11.57 20.90 -14.55
N ARG A 186 -11.63 19.64 -14.10
CA ARG A 186 -12.77 19.08 -13.36
C ARG A 186 -12.31 18.32 -12.13
N THR A 187 -13.13 18.31 -11.09
CA THR A 187 -12.95 17.45 -9.92
C THR A 187 -13.12 16.00 -10.32
N PHE A 188 -12.27 15.12 -9.78
CA PHE A 188 -12.35 13.68 -10.10
C PHE A 188 -13.57 13.01 -9.45
N PHE A 189 -13.94 13.45 -8.24
CA PHE A 189 -15.05 12.88 -7.46
C PHE A 189 -16.33 13.76 -7.49
N GLY A 190 -16.39 14.75 -8.38
CA GLY A 190 -17.51 15.69 -8.46
C GLY A 190 -17.37 16.93 -7.57
N ASP A 191 -18.32 17.85 -7.72
CA ASP A 191 -18.32 19.18 -7.08
C ASP A 191 -19.29 19.28 -5.88
N GLU A 192 -19.88 18.15 -5.46
CA GLU A 192 -20.85 18.07 -4.37
C GLU A 192 -20.17 18.10 -2.99
N GLU A 193 -20.97 18.02 -1.90
CA GLU A 193 -20.43 17.98 -0.55
C GLU A 193 -19.70 16.64 -0.28
N TYR A 194 -19.09 16.56 0.90
CA TYR A 194 -18.21 15.45 1.27
C TYR A 194 -18.91 14.08 1.20
N GLU A 195 -20.16 13.99 1.65
CA GLU A 195 -20.91 12.73 1.70
C GLU A 195 -21.22 12.21 0.29
N GLU A 196 -21.55 13.09 -0.65
CA GLU A 196 -21.78 12.70 -2.03
C GLU A 196 -20.49 12.28 -2.72
N LYS A 197 -19.37 12.96 -2.44
CA LYS A 197 -18.04 12.54 -2.94
C LYS A 197 -17.64 11.15 -2.45
N ILE A 198 -17.95 10.82 -1.20
CA ILE A 198 -17.79 9.45 -0.69
C ILE A 198 -18.63 8.47 -1.51
N ASN A 199 -19.92 8.77 -1.73
CA ASN A 199 -20.78 7.86 -2.50
C ASN A 199 -20.29 7.66 -3.94
N VAL A 200 -19.66 8.68 -4.54
CA VAL A 200 -19.00 8.56 -5.84
C VAL A 200 -17.77 7.67 -5.75
N TYR A 201 -16.91 7.88 -4.76
CA TYR A 201 -15.73 7.05 -4.51
C TYR A 201 -16.10 5.58 -4.28
N ASP A 202 -17.06 5.30 -3.40
CA ASP A 202 -17.50 3.93 -3.09
C ASP A 202 -18.02 3.22 -4.35
N LYS A 203 -18.81 3.92 -5.18
CA LYS A 203 -19.27 3.36 -6.46
C LYS A 203 -18.12 3.09 -7.43
N MET A 204 -17.10 3.95 -7.47
CA MET A 204 -15.93 3.76 -8.33
C MET A 204 -15.12 2.54 -7.91
N GLU A 205 -14.91 2.35 -6.60
CA GLU A 205 -14.25 1.17 -6.04
C GLU A 205 -15.04 -0.11 -6.33
N GLU A 206 -16.35 -0.10 -6.12
CA GLU A 206 -17.23 -1.26 -6.38
C GLU A 206 -17.36 -1.63 -7.86
N THR A 207 -17.11 -0.69 -8.77
CA THR A 207 -17.17 -0.94 -10.22
C THR A 207 -15.93 -1.69 -10.72
N GLU A 208 -14.82 -1.65 -9.96
CA GLU A 208 -13.55 -2.32 -10.28
C GLU A 208 -13.03 -2.05 -11.71
N ASP A 209 -13.24 -0.83 -12.22
CA ASP A 209 -12.65 -0.40 -13.51
C ASP A 209 -11.14 -0.17 -13.30
N ASP A 210 -10.31 -1.04 -13.90
CA ASP A 210 -8.84 -1.02 -13.77
C ASP A 210 -8.23 0.38 -13.98
N TYR A 211 -8.75 1.14 -14.95
CA TYR A 211 -8.25 2.49 -15.23
C TYR A 211 -8.61 3.47 -14.12
N VAL A 212 -9.86 3.40 -13.63
CA VAL A 212 -10.32 4.24 -12.52
C VAL A 212 -9.56 3.88 -11.24
N VAL A 213 -9.37 2.59 -10.95
CA VAL A 213 -8.59 2.09 -9.82
C VAL A 213 -7.15 2.61 -9.89
N GLU A 214 -6.51 2.55 -11.05
CA GLU A 214 -5.15 3.10 -11.24
C GLU A 214 -5.11 4.61 -10.99
N CYS A 215 -6.11 5.37 -11.48
CA CYS A 215 -6.21 6.80 -11.18
C CYS A 215 -6.34 7.07 -9.68
N ILE A 216 -7.22 6.34 -9.00
CA ILE A 216 -7.46 6.47 -7.56
C ILE A 216 -6.17 6.15 -6.78
N ASN A 217 -5.49 5.05 -7.10
CA ASN A 217 -4.23 4.64 -6.48
C ASN A 217 -3.16 5.74 -6.60
N LYS A 218 -3.00 6.34 -7.79
CA LYS A 218 -2.08 7.46 -7.97
C LYS A 218 -2.46 8.68 -7.12
N TYR A 219 -3.74 9.01 -7.02
CA TYR A 219 -4.16 10.09 -6.13
C TYR A 219 -3.84 9.79 -4.66
N PHE A 220 -4.12 8.57 -4.19
CA PHE A 220 -3.77 8.16 -2.84
C PHE A 220 -2.28 8.21 -2.58
N TYR A 221 -1.45 7.72 -3.50
CA TYR A 221 0.00 7.76 -3.41
C TYR A 221 0.50 9.21 -3.26
N TYR A 222 0.15 10.09 -4.21
CA TYR A 222 0.64 11.47 -4.19
C TYR A 222 0.06 12.27 -3.02
N VAL A 223 -1.21 12.08 -2.65
CA VAL A 223 -1.80 12.77 -1.49
C VAL A 223 -1.17 12.28 -0.18
N SER A 224 -0.92 10.98 -0.03
CA SER A 224 -0.27 10.44 1.17
C SER A 224 1.16 10.97 1.30
N PHE A 225 1.90 10.97 0.20
CA PHE A 225 3.25 11.53 0.15
C PHE A 225 3.27 13.03 0.50
N TRP A 226 2.32 13.80 -0.03
CA TRP A 226 2.14 15.21 0.32
C TRP A 226 1.75 15.39 1.78
N TYR A 227 0.84 14.55 2.28
CA TYR A 227 0.33 14.64 3.64
C TYR A 227 1.42 14.39 4.69
N VAL A 228 2.38 13.52 4.40
CA VAL A 228 3.53 13.24 5.28
C VAL A 228 4.63 14.30 5.12
N SER A 229 5.00 14.66 3.89
CA SER A 229 6.07 15.63 3.63
C SER A 229 5.70 17.09 3.95
N LYS A 230 4.40 17.41 3.93
CA LYS A 230 3.83 18.76 4.08
C LYS A 230 4.44 19.82 3.14
N THR A 231 5.12 19.40 2.08
CA THR A 231 5.71 20.36 1.14
C THR A 231 4.61 21.10 0.37
N SER A 232 4.84 22.39 0.15
CA SER A 232 3.94 23.27 -0.59
C SER A 232 4.57 23.81 -1.87
N ASP A 233 5.79 23.39 -2.17
CA ASP A 233 6.54 23.73 -3.37
C ASP A 233 6.47 22.57 -4.38
N PRO A 234 5.86 22.79 -5.57
CA PRO A 234 5.76 21.77 -6.61
C PRO A 234 7.10 21.15 -7.03
N GLN A 235 8.20 21.91 -7.00
CA GLN A 235 9.50 21.39 -7.42
C GLN A 235 10.07 20.43 -6.38
N GLN A 236 10.09 20.85 -5.11
CA GLN A 236 10.47 19.96 -4.00
C GLN A 236 9.61 18.70 -3.96
N PHE A 237 8.30 18.82 -4.20
CA PHE A 237 7.41 17.67 -4.24
C PHE A 237 7.79 16.68 -5.35
N LYS A 238 8.10 17.17 -6.55
CA LYS A 238 8.60 16.34 -7.66
C LYS A 238 9.92 15.66 -7.33
N ASP A 239 10.85 16.38 -6.72
CA ASP A 239 12.18 15.85 -6.41
C ASP A 239 12.12 14.77 -5.32
N LEU A 240 11.25 14.96 -4.32
CA LEU A 240 11.00 13.96 -3.28
C LEU A 240 10.33 12.69 -3.84
N ILE A 241 9.37 12.82 -4.76
CA ILE A 241 8.75 11.65 -5.42
C ILE A 241 9.79 10.86 -6.22
N LYS A 242 10.64 11.54 -7.00
CA LYS A 242 11.70 10.88 -7.77
C LYS A 242 12.68 10.14 -6.86
N PHE A 243 13.03 10.73 -5.72
CA PHE A 243 13.92 10.10 -4.76
C PHE A 243 13.28 8.82 -4.17
N ALA A 244 11.99 8.86 -3.83
CA ALA A 244 11.26 7.69 -3.35
C ALA A 244 11.20 6.58 -4.42
N GLU A 245 10.78 6.92 -5.64
CA GLU A 245 10.69 5.97 -6.76
C GLU A 245 12.05 5.37 -7.15
N GLN A 246 13.15 6.11 -7.00
CA GLN A 246 14.50 5.57 -7.21
C GLN A 246 14.95 4.64 -6.09
N SER A 247 14.61 4.96 -4.85
CA SER A 247 14.95 4.13 -3.69
C SER A 247 14.25 2.75 -3.77
N ASP A 248 13.00 2.72 -4.24
CA ASP A 248 12.24 1.48 -4.46
C ASP A 248 12.86 0.60 -5.58
N LEU A 249 13.60 1.18 -6.53
CA LEU A 249 14.27 0.46 -7.62
C LEU A 249 15.65 -0.10 -7.21
N ASP A 250 16.32 0.55 -6.26
CA ASP A 250 17.60 0.07 -5.70
C ASP A 250 17.39 -1.05 -4.66
N GLU A 251 16.16 -1.19 -4.15
CA GLU A 251 15.68 -2.30 -3.32
C GLU A 251 14.94 -3.36 -4.16
N GLU A 252 15.65 -4.08 -5.05
CA GLU A 252 15.02 -5.24 -5.70
C GLU A 252 14.55 -6.27 -4.66
N PRO A 253 13.29 -6.77 -4.74
CA PRO A 253 12.81 -7.83 -3.88
C PRO A 253 13.59 -9.11 -4.18
N VAL A 254 14.10 -9.76 -3.14
CA VAL A 254 14.56 -11.15 -3.23
C VAL A 254 13.34 -11.98 -3.63
N VAL A 255 13.25 -12.35 -4.89
CA VAL A 255 12.28 -13.32 -5.38
C VAL A 255 12.67 -14.64 -4.72
N GLU A 256 11.90 -15.08 -3.72
CA GLU A 256 11.94 -16.46 -3.28
C GLU A 256 11.53 -17.32 -4.49
N GLU A 257 12.49 -18.00 -5.11
CA GLU A 257 12.22 -19.09 -6.04
C GLU A 257 11.43 -20.16 -5.29
N VAL A 258 10.10 -20.13 -5.43
CA VAL A 258 9.26 -21.24 -5.02
C VAL A 258 9.56 -22.39 -5.97
N GLU A 259 10.35 -23.36 -5.51
CA GLU A 259 10.60 -24.59 -6.28
C GLU A 259 9.27 -25.26 -6.66
N PRO A 260 9.07 -25.66 -7.92
CA PRO A 260 7.85 -26.31 -8.34
C PRO A 260 7.77 -27.72 -7.74
N VAL A 261 6.73 -27.96 -6.94
CA VAL A 261 6.40 -29.30 -6.45
C VAL A 261 6.03 -30.19 -7.65
N GLU A 262 6.89 -31.16 -7.98
CA GLU A 262 6.58 -32.22 -8.94
C GLU A 262 5.40 -33.08 -8.47
N GLU A 263 4.24 -32.91 -9.11
CA GLU A 263 3.08 -33.76 -8.93
C GLU A 263 3.31 -35.12 -9.63
N LYS A 264 3.52 -36.19 -8.83
CA LYS A 264 3.58 -37.56 -9.35
C LYS A 264 2.18 -38.05 -9.76
N PRO A 265 2.04 -38.73 -10.92
CA PRO A 265 0.73 -39.04 -11.49
C PRO A 265 0.00 -40.15 -10.75
N ALA A 266 -1.30 -39.93 -10.56
CA ALA A 266 -2.26 -40.84 -9.94
C ALA A 266 -2.34 -42.21 -10.66
N LYS A 267 -2.03 -43.29 -9.93
CA LYS A 267 -2.36 -44.66 -10.37
C LYS A 267 -3.85 -44.94 -10.16
N LYS A 268 -4.56 -45.12 -11.28
CA LYS A 268 -5.89 -45.74 -11.37
C LYS A 268 -5.89 -47.09 -10.63
N ARG A 269 -6.86 -47.32 -9.73
CA ARG A 269 -7.28 -48.67 -9.37
C ARG A 269 -8.80 -48.79 -9.28
N ALA A 270 -9.28 -49.85 -9.92
CA ALA A 270 -10.64 -50.12 -10.34
C ALA A 270 -11.64 -50.42 -9.21
N THR A 271 -12.91 -50.23 -9.56
CA THR A 271 -14.13 -50.63 -8.87
C THR A 271 -14.32 -52.16 -8.79
N LYS A 272 -14.76 -52.69 -7.63
CA LYS A 272 -15.99 -53.52 -7.48
C LYS A 272 -16.17 -54.16 -6.07
N LYS A 273 -17.35 -53.86 -5.50
CA LYS A 273 -18.37 -54.70 -4.79
C LYS A 273 -18.10 -55.38 -3.41
N LYS A 274 -18.83 -54.84 -2.41
CA LYS A 274 -19.86 -55.42 -1.50
C LYS A 274 -19.62 -56.75 -0.73
N LYS A 275 -19.71 -56.68 0.61
CA LYS A 275 -20.71 -57.37 1.50
C LYS A 275 -20.52 -56.90 2.98
N LYS A 276 -21.51 -56.19 3.57
CA LYS A 276 -22.54 -56.62 4.57
C LYS A 276 -22.08 -56.77 6.06
N VAL A 277 -22.66 -55.86 6.89
CA VAL A 277 -23.39 -56.12 8.17
C VAL A 277 -22.50 -56.26 9.43
N LYS A 278 -22.77 -55.68 10.62
CA LYS A 278 -23.99 -55.26 11.34
C LYS A 278 -23.67 -54.19 12.41
N THR A 279 -24.74 -53.55 12.89
CA THR A 279 -24.94 -52.61 14.02
C THR A 279 -24.41 -53.05 15.39
N GLU A 280 -24.04 -52.08 16.23
CA GLU A 280 -24.56 -51.98 17.61
C GLU A 280 -24.46 -50.55 18.16
N ASP A 281 -25.59 -50.11 18.73
CA ASP A 281 -25.84 -48.87 19.47
C ASP A 281 -25.09 -48.83 20.80
N SER A 282 -24.74 -47.64 21.27
CA SER A 282 -25.07 -47.24 22.65
C SER A 282 -25.00 -45.72 22.80
N GLU A 283 -26.18 -45.12 22.96
CA GLU A 283 -26.42 -43.80 23.54
C GLU A 283 -25.85 -43.71 24.96
N GLU A 284 -25.31 -42.54 25.33
CA GLU A 284 -25.22 -42.15 26.74
C GLU A 284 -25.76 -40.71 26.92
N LYS A 285 -26.78 -40.60 27.78
CA LYS A 285 -27.54 -39.41 28.15
C LYS A 285 -26.72 -38.44 29.02
N PRO A 286 -27.06 -37.13 29.03
CA PRO A 286 -26.65 -36.22 30.10
C PRO A 286 -27.62 -36.32 31.29
N LYS A 287 -27.09 -36.31 32.52
CA LYS A 287 -27.88 -36.12 33.75
C LYS A 287 -27.91 -34.65 34.15
N ASP A 288 -29.12 -34.16 34.28
CA ASP A 288 -29.57 -32.95 34.94
C ASP A 288 -30.01 -33.34 36.36
N GLU A 289 -29.54 -32.63 37.39
CA GLU A 289 -30.15 -32.64 38.73
C GLU A 289 -30.02 -31.24 39.34
N GLY A 290 -31.17 -30.57 39.47
CA GLY A 290 -31.35 -29.36 40.26
C GLY A 290 -31.68 -29.64 41.72
N SER A 291 -31.39 -28.63 42.54
CA SER A 291 -32.10 -28.17 43.75
C SER A 291 -32.61 -29.19 44.78
N SER A 292 -32.18 -29.02 46.03
CA SER A 292 -33.08 -29.16 47.18
C SER A 292 -32.79 -28.12 48.26
N GLU A 293 -33.87 -27.75 48.93
CA GLU A 293 -34.08 -26.65 49.88
C GLU A 293 -34.28 -27.26 51.29
N LYS A 294 -34.02 -26.45 52.34
CA LYS A 294 -34.29 -26.65 53.80
C LYS A 294 -33.22 -27.49 54.55
N GLU A 295 -32.66 -27.05 55.66
CA GLU A 295 -33.17 -26.39 56.88
C GLU A 295 -32.27 -25.24 57.37
#